data_AF-A0A7V9BH78-F1
#
_entry.id   AF-A0A7V9BH78-F1
#
_cell.length_a   1.000
_cell.length_b   1.000
_cell.length_c   1.000
_cell.angle_alpha   90.00
_cell.angle_beta   90.00
_cell.angle_gamma   90.00
#
_symmetry.space_group_name_H-M   'P 1'
#
loop_
_entity.id
_entity.type
_entity.pdbx_description
1 polymer ?
#
loop_
_entity_poly.entity_id
_entity_poly.type
_entity_poly.pdbx_seq_one_letter_code
_entity_poly.pdbx_strand_id
1 'polypeptide(L)'
;EVILAWQGLGYNRRAVALHEAAKAVDARGWPEDLTELPGVGPYTAAAIRNQAFDEPVLPVDTNVARIQKRTGQAFGPGSLQALFDLGATICLARIPRCEACPLAAACPSRGRRYDPLRKQAPFEGSFRQRRADTLRLVAGEPRRLVDLDSEAVAALAKDGLVEEHEGLVRLPG
;
A
#
# COMPACT_ATOMS: atom_id res chain seq x y z
N GLU A 1 14.65 10.54 10.52
CA GLU A 1 14.83 9.12 10.94
C GLU A 1 13.90 8.14 10.22
N VAL A 2 12.58 8.37 10.20
CA VAL A 2 11.59 7.41 9.63
C VAL A 2 11.83 7.05 8.16
N ILE A 3 12.21 8.01 7.31
CA ILE A 3 12.49 7.73 5.89
C ILE A 3 13.71 6.79 5.75
N LEU A 4 14.70 6.90 6.63
CA LEU A 4 15.86 6.01 6.65
C LEU A 4 15.45 4.59 7.10
N ALA A 5 14.66 4.49 8.17
CA ALA A 5 14.15 3.21 8.66
C ALA A 5 13.26 2.49 7.62
N TRP A 6 12.66 3.23 6.69
CA TRP A 6 11.80 2.68 5.63
C TRP A 6 12.53 2.25 4.36
N GLN A 7 13.86 2.42 4.28
CA GLN A 7 14.62 2.09 3.09
C GLN A 7 14.40 0.62 2.65
N GLY A 8 14.21 0.43 1.35
CA GLY A 8 13.99 -0.89 0.75
C GLY A 8 12.54 -1.38 0.73
N LEU A 9 11.64 -0.79 1.53
CA LEU A 9 10.22 -1.20 1.58
C LEU A 9 9.37 -0.66 0.42
N GLY A 10 9.89 0.34 -0.30
CA GLY A 10 9.19 1.01 -1.39
C GLY A 10 7.98 1.83 -0.93
N TYR A 11 7.35 2.55 -1.86
CA TYR A 11 6.23 3.45 -1.58
C TYR A 11 6.51 4.38 -0.40
N ASN A 12 7.66 5.07 -0.43
CA ASN A 12 8.25 5.77 0.72
C ASN A 12 7.33 6.82 1.37
N ARG A 13 6.37 7.39 0.62
CA ARG A 13 5.35 8.29 1.18
C ARG A 13 4.54 7.65 2.32
N ARG A 14 4.39 6.32 2.33
CA ARG A 14 3.74 5.60 3.44
C ARG A 14 4.48 5.77 4.77
N ALA A 15 5.81 5.91 4.74
CA ALA A 15 6.62 6.13 5.93
C ALA A 15 6.25 7.47 6.60
N VAL A 16 6.20 8.54 5.80
CA VAL A 16 5.81 9.87 6.24
C VAL A 16 4.38 9.86 6.77
N ALA A 17 3.44 9.28 6.01
CA ALA A 17 2.05 9.22 6.42
C ALA A 17 1.86 8.43 7.73
N LEU A 18 2.55 7.30 7.90
CA LEU A 18 2.52 6.51 9.13
C LEU A 18 3.04 7.31 10.33
N HIS A 19 4.14 8.04 10.15
CA HIS A 19 4.70 8.86 11.23
C HIS A 19 3.77 10.02 11.62
N GLU A 20 3.19 10.70 10.63
CA GLU A 20 2.22 11.77 10.88
C GLU A 20 0.93 11.23 11.53
N ALA A 21 0.46 10.04 11.16
CA ALA A 21 -0.63 9.38 11.85
C ALA A 21 -0.29 9.05 13.31
N ALA A 22 0.93 8.54 13.57
CA ALA A 22 1.37 8.28 14.94
C ALA A 22 1.43 9.55 15.79
N LYS A 23 2.00 10.65 15.26
CA LYS A 23 1.98 11.97 15.94
C LYS A 23 0.57 12.48 16.20
N ALA A 24 -0.34 12.32 15.24
CA ALA A 24 -1.73 12.73 15.39
C ALA A 24 -2.44 11.97 16.52
N VAL A 25 -2.20 10.65 16.62
CA VAL A 25 -2.75 9.81 17.70
C VAL A 25 -2.12 10.15 19.05
N ASP A 26 -0.81 10.39 19.11
CA ASP A 26 -0.13 10.80 20.34
C ASP A 26 -0.69 12.14 20.89
N ALA A 27 -0.90 13.11 20.00
CA ALA A 27 -1.36 14.44 20.39
C ALA A 27 -2.86 14.51 20.74
N ARG A 28 -3.71 13.71 20.10
CA ARG A 28 -5.19 13.87 20.17
C ARG A 28 -5.94 12.59 20.54
N GLY A 29 -5.24 11.47 20.70
CA GLY A 29 -5.85 10.14 20.83
C GLY A 29 -6.30 9.56 19.50
N TRP A 30 -6.88 8.36 19.56
CA TRP A 30 -7.48 7.70 18.40
C TRP A 30 -8.76 8.42 17.97
N PRO A 31 -8.90 8.86 16.71
CA PRO A 31 -10.14 9.44 16.23
C PRO A 31 -11.22 8.37 16.06
N GLU A 32 -12.49 8.76 16.14
CA GLU A 32 -13.62 7.85 15.85
C GLU A 32 -13.58 7.39 14.38
N ASP A 33 -13.42 8.33 13.44
CA ASP A 33 -13.17 8.03 12.04
C ASP A 33 -11.66 7.89 11.78
N LEU A 34 -11.18 6.65 11.71
CA LEU A 34 -9.78 6.36 11.43
C LEU A 34 -9.33 6.84 10.04
N THR A 35 -10.24 7.13 9.10
CA THR A 35 -9.86 7.66 7.78
C THR A 35 -9.40 9.12 7.83
N GLU A 36 -9.59 9.81 8.95
CA GLU A 36 -9.01 11.12 9.21
C GLU A 36 -7.48 11.06 9.46
N LEU A 37 -6.93 9.87 9.77
CA LEU A 37 -5.51 9.69 9.97
C LEU A 37 -4.74 9.74 8.62
N PRO A 38 -3.61 10.47 8.55
CA PRO A 38 -2.76 10.51 7.37
C PRO A 38 -2.42 9.11 6.82
N GLY A 39 -2.77 8.87 5.56
CA GLY A 39 -2.46 7.60 4.87
C GLY A 39 -3.36 6.42 5.22
N VAL A 40 -4.38 6.61 6.07
CA VAL A 40 -5.37 5.59 6.40
C VAL A 40 -6.57 5.73 5.47
N GLY A 41 -6.68 4.82 4.50
CA GLY A 41 -7.87 4.70 3.67
C GLY A 41 -8.92 3.75 4.26
N PRO A 42 -10.09 3.58 3.60
CA PRO A 42 -11.18 2.74 4.09
C PRO A 42 -10.77 1.29 4.43
N TYR A 43 -9.91 0.69 3.60
CA TYR A 43 -9.37 -0.65 3.86
C TYR A 43 -8.55 -0.67 5.17
N THR A 44 -7.60 0.24 5.32
CA THR A 44 -6.71 0.29 6.49
C THR A 44 -7.50 0.59 7.75
N ALA A 45 -8.47 1.50 7.70
CA ALA A 45 -9.38 1.80 8.80
C ALA A 45 -10.16 0.54 9.24
N ALA A 46 -10.78 -0.17 8.30
CA ALA A 46 -11.47 -1.43 8.59
C ALA A 46 -10.52 -2.49 9.15
N ALA A 47 -9.30 -2.60 8.61
CA ALA A 47 -8.30 -3.55 9.05
C ALA A 47 -7.84 -3.28 10.49
N ILE A 48 -7.65 -2.02 10.88
CA ILE A 48 -7.32 -1.62 12.25
C ILE A 48 -8.49 -1.92 13.18
N ARG A 49 -9.71 -1.49 12.84
CA ARG A 49 -10.92 -1.76 13.62
C ARG A 49 -11.12 -3.25 13.88
N ASN A 50 -10.95 -4.07 12.85
CA ASN A 50 -11.14 -5.51 12.99
C ASN A 50 -10.05 -6.21 13.81
N GLN A 51 -8.77 -5.87 13.59
CA GLN A 51 -7.66 -6.63 14.18
C GLN A 51 -7.15 -6.07 15.52
N ALA A 52 -7.32 -4.77 15.75
CA ALA A 52 -6.82 -4.11 16.95
C ALA A 52 -7.95 -3.75 17.95
N PHE A 53 -9.17 -3.51 17.45
CA PHE A 53 -10.32 -3.13 18.27
C PHE A 53 -11.42 -4.21 18.33
N ASP A 54 -11.17 -5.39 17.75
CA ASP A 54 -12.10 -6.53 17.70
C ASP A 54 -13.50 -6.18 17.14
N GLU A 55 -13.60 -5.14 16.31
CA GLU A 55 -14.86 -4.74 15.71
C GLU A 55 -15.26 -5.71 14.58
N PRO A 56 -16.56 -6.06 14.46
CA PRO A 56 -17.07 -6.99 13.46
C PRO A 56 -17.21 -6.34 12.07
N VAL A 57 -16.12 -5.77 11.54
CA VAL A 57 -16.04 -5.17 10.20
C VAL A 57 -15.11 -6.00 9.32
N LEU A 58 -15.49 -6.26 8.06
CA LEU A 58 -14.64 -6.98 7.11
C LEU A 58 -13.78 -5.99 6.31
N PRO A 59 -12.44 -6.02 6.42
CA PRO A 59 -11.56 -5.25 5.55
C PRO A 59 -11.59 -5.82 4.13
N VAL A 60 -11.95 -5.00 3.15
CA VAL A 60 -12.05 -5.42 1.74
C VAL A 60 -10.83 -4.91 0.96
N ASP A 61 -9.86 -5.80 0.77
CA ASP A 61 -8.73 -5.56 -0.14
C ASP A 61 -9.07 -6.03 -1.57
N THR A 62 -8.10 -5.94 -2.48
CA THR A 62 -8.27 -6.41 -3.87
C THR A 62 -8.52 -7.92 -3.98
N ASN A 63 -8.11 -8.71 -2.98
CA ASN A 63 -8.33 -10.15 -2.95
C ASN A 63 -9.76 -10.48 -2.51
N VAL A 64 -10.21 -9.92 -1.40
CA VAL A 64 -11.59 -10.05 -0.90
C VAL A 64 -12.59 -9.55 -1.93
N ALA A 65 -12.38 -8.35 -2.49
CA ALA A 65 -13.24 -7.79 -3.52
C ALA A 65 -13.35 -8.71 -4.74
N ARG A 66 -12.23 -9.32 -5.15
CA ARG A 66 -12.20 -10.28 -6.26
C ARG A 66 -12.96 -11.56 -5.95
N ILE A 67 -12.84 -12.10 -4.74
CA ILE A 67 -13.58 -13.29 -4.30
C ILE A 67 -15.08 -12.99 -4.29
N GLN A 68 -15.51 -11.90 -3.66
CA GLN A 68 -16.91 -11.47 -3.61
C GLN A 68 -17.49 -11.32 -5.02
N LYS A 69 -16.79 -10.60 -5.90
CA LYS A 69 -17.23 -10.40 -7.29
C LYS A 69 -17.38 -11.71 -8.07
N ARG A 70 -16.48 -12.67 -7.87
CA ARG A 70 -16.47 -13.95 -8.61
C ARG A 70 -17.50 -14.95 -8.09
N THR A 71 -17.68 -14.98 -6.78
CA THR A 71 -18.59 -15.91 -6.10
C THR A 71 -20.03 -15.40 -6.08
N GLY A 72 -20.22 -14.08 -6.16
CA GLY A 72 -21.51 -13.44 -5.92
C GLY A 72 -21.93 -13.47 -4.44
N GLN A 73 -21.03 -13.86 -3.54
CA GLN A 73 -21.32 -14.03 -2.12
C GLN A 73 -20.81 -12.84 -1.32
N ALA A 74 -21.58 -12.45 -0.30
CA ALA A 74 -21.12 -11.60 0.78
C ALA A 74 -20.49 -12.48 1.87
N PHE A 75 -19.45 -11.96 2.52
CA PHE A 75 -18.78 -12.64 3.63
C PHE A 75 -18.80 -11.76 4.86
N GLY A 76 -18.85 -12.39 6.04
CA GLY A 76 -18.75 -11.70 7.32
C GLY A 76 -17.30 -11.48 7.76
N PRO A 77 -17.09 -10.65 8.80
CA PRO A 77 -15.77 -10.36 9.39
C PRO A 77 -15.04 -11.61 9.89
N GLY A 78 -15.76 -12.62 10.39
CA GLY A 78 -15.16 -13.89 10.85
C GLY A 78 -14.48 -14.71 9.74
N SER A 79 -14.69 -14.35 8.47
CA SER A 79 -14.08 -15.02 7.33
C SER A 79 -12.77 -14.36 6.87
N LEU A 80 -12.30 -13.30 7.52
CA LEU A 80 -11.17 -12.48 7.05
C LEU A 80 -9.93 -13.30 6.70
N GLN A 81 -9.41 -14.07 7.66
CA GLN A 81 -8.19 -14.86 7.46
C GLN A 81 -8.36 -15.88 6.32
N ALA A 82 -9.50 -16.58 6.29
CA ALA A 82 -9.80 -17.54 5.24
C ALA A 82 -9.88 -16.90 3.85
N LEU A 83 -10.43 -15.68 3.75
CA LEU A 83 -10.51 -14.94 2.48
C LEU A 83 -9.14 -14.45 2.01
N PHE A 84 -8.27 -14.02 2.92
CA PHE A 84 -6.90 -13.64 2.58
C PHE A 84 -6.12 -14.83 2.04
N ASP A 85 -6.15 -15.96 2.73
CA ASP A 85 -5.46 -17.18 2.29
C ASP A 85 -6.02 -17.68 0.95
N LEU A 86 -7.35 -17.72 0.81
CA LEU A 86 -8.03 -18.10 -0.43
C LEU A 86 -7.63 -17.18 -1.58
N GLY A 87 -7.64 -15.86 -1.35
CA GLY A 87 -7.38 -14.86 -2.37
C GLY A 87 -5.93 -14.85 -2.84
N ALA A 88 -5.00 -15.05 -1.91
CA ALA A 88 -3.57 -15.05 -2.17
C ALA A 88 -3.08 -16.33 -2.87
N THR A 89 -3.70 -17.49 -2.60
CA THR A 89 -3.15 -18.79 -3.03
C THR A 89 -4.03 -19.56 -4.03
N ILE A 90 -5.34 -19.30 -4.07
CA ILE A 90 -6.31 -20.10 -4.83
C ILE A 90 -7.09 -19.22 -5.82
N CYS A 91 -7.83 -18.22 -5.35
CA CYS A 91 -8.64 -17.32 -6.17
C CYS A 91 -7.76 -16.24 -6.82
N LEU A 92 -6.71 -16.67 -7.54
CA LEU A 92 -5.68 -15.82 -8.11
C LEU A 92 -6.22 -14.87 -9.18
N ALA A 93 -5.56 -13.73 -9.36
CA ALA A 93 -6.03 -12.66 -10.23
C ALA A 93 -6.29 -13.09 -11.68
N ARG A 94 -5.44 -13.96 -12.26
CA ARG A 94 -5.52 -14.36 -13.67
C ARG A 94 -6.05 -15.77 -13.88
N ILE A 95 -5.39 -16.75 -13.26
CA ILE A 95 -5.70 -18.17 -13.42
C ILE A 95 -6.00 -18.73 -12.02
N PRO A 96 -7.27 -18.71 -11.57
CA PRO A 96 -7.63 -19.26 -10.27
C PRO A 96 -7.47 -20.79 -10.25
N ARG A 97 -7.07 -21.34 -9.11
CA ARG A 97 -6.94 -22.78 -8.86
C ARG A 97 -8.29 -23.37 -8.45
N CYS A 98 -9.28 -23.29 -9.34
CA CYS A 98 -10.66 -23.64 -9.02
C CYS A 98 -10.83 -25.08 -8.50
N GLU A 99 -10.01 -26.04 -8.96
CA GLU A 99 -10.08 -27.43 -8.49
C GLU A 99 -9.71 -27.59 -7.00
N ALA A 100 -8.95 -26.65 -6.43
CA ALA A 100 -8.62 -26.63 -5.00
C ALA A 100 -9.48 -25.64 -4.20
N CYS A 101 -10.43 -24.95 -4.84
CA CYS A 101 -11.20 -23.89 -4.20
C CYS A 101 -12.41 -24.46 -3.45
N PRO A 102 -12.56 -24.21 -2.13
CA PRO A 102 -13.69 -24.73 -1.35
C PRO A 102 -15.03 -24.15 -1.79
N LEU A 103 -15.03 -23.01 -2.49
CA LEU A 103 -16.23 -22.37 -3.01
C LEU A 103 -16.58 -22.82 -4.44
N ALA A 104 -15.78 -23.67 -5.08
CA ALA A 104 -15.88 -23.97 -6.50
C ALA A 104 -17.22 -24.58 -6.92
N ALA A 105 -17.79 -25.46 -6.08
CA ALA A 105 -19.02 -26.18 -6.40
C ALA A 105 -20.20 -25.25 -6.70
N ALA A 106 -20.27 -24.10 -6.01
CA ALA A 106 -21.33 -23.11 -6.15
C ALA A 106 -20.87 -21.79 -6.80
N CYS A 107 -19.60 -21.67 -7.21
CA CYS A 107 -19.06 -20.42 -7.74
C CYS A 107 -19.43 -20.24 -9.23
N PRO A 108 -20.18 -19.19 -9.60
CA PRO A 108 -20.58 -18.95 -11.00
C PRO A 108 -19.39 -18.59 -11.92
N SER A 109 -18.23 -18.31 -11.32
CA SER A 109 -16.99 -18.03 -12.03
C SER A 109 -16.03 -19.22 -12.10
N ARG A 110 -16.42 -20.42 -11.66
CA ARG A 110 -15.56 -21.62 -11.73
C ARG A 110 -15.00 -21.82 -13.14
N GLY A 111 -13.70 -22.10 -13.24
CA GLY A 111 -13.03 -22.38 -14.51
C GLY A 111 -12.73 -21.14 -15.37
N ARG A 112 -13.20 -19.94 -14.99
CA ARG A 112 -12.93 -18.72 -15.74
C ARG A 112 -11.48 -18.26 -15.57
N ARG A 113 -10.89 -17.81 -16.68
CA ARG A 113 -9.59 -17.11 -16.72
C ARG A 113 -9.83 -15.63 -16.99
N TYR A 114 -8.93 -14.80 -16.51
CA TYR A 114 -9.05 -13.35 -16.58
C TYR A 114 -7.79 -12.74 -17.16
N ASP A 115 -8.00 -11.76 -18.03
CA ASP A 115 -6.93 -10.93 -18.55
C ASP A 115 -6.40 -9.98 -17.46
N PRO A 116 -5.09 -9.69 -17.49
CA PRO A 116 -4.52 -8.73 -16.55
C PRO A 116 -5.11 -7.33 -16.80
N LEU A 117 -5.66 -6.71 -15.76
CA LEU A 117 -6.24 -5.36 -15.84
C LEU A 117 -5.22 -4.30 -16.29
N ARG A 118 -3.94 -4.47 -15.91
CA ARG A 118 -2.81 -3.69 -16.42
C ARG A 118 -1.51 -4.37 -16.01
N LYS A 119 -0.53 -4.43 -16.89
CA LYS A 119 0.83 -4.83 -16.52
C LYS A 119 1.59 -3.57 -16.08
N GLN A 120 2.06 -3.54 -14.83
CA GLN A 120 3.00 -2.49 -14.41
C GLN A 120 4.29 -2.63 -15.23
N ALA A 121 4.81 -1.52 -15.75
CA ALA A 121 6.08 -1.51 -16.47
C ALA A 121 7.21 -2.07 -15.59
N PRO A 122 8.30 -2.61 -16.16
CA PRO A 122 9.48 -3.03 -15.40
C PRO A 122 9.99 -1.95 -14.44
N PHE A 123 10.71 -2.36 -13.39
CA PHE A 123 11.30 -1.39 -12.45
C PHE A 123 12.52 -0.74 -13.08
N GLU A 124 13.35 -1.56 -13.74
CA GLU A 124 14.50 -1.10 -14.49
C GLU A 124 14.11 -0.11 -15.59
N GLY A 125 14.84 1.01 -15.68
CA GLY A 125 14.63 2.10 -16.61
C GLY A 125 13.41 2.98 -16.33
N SER A 126 12.70 2.77 -15.22
CA SER A 126 11.46 3.49 -14.93
C SER A 126 11.66 4.71 -14.02
N PHE A 127 10.73 5.66 -14.07
CA PHE A 127 10.78 6.84 -13.20
C PHE A 127 10.78 6.49 -11.70
N ARG A 128 10.12 5.40 -11.31
CA ARG A 128 10.12 4.92 -9.92
C ARG A 128 11.51 4.45 -9.46
N GLN A 129 12.35 3.97 -10.38
CA GLN A 129 13.75 3.64 -10.08
C GLN A 129 14.56 4.92 -9.90
N ARG A 130 14.49 5.86 -10.86
CA ARG A 130 15.17 7.16 -10.75
C ARG A 130 14.85 7.84 -9.41
N ARG A 131 13.58 7.89 -9.04
CA ARG A 131 13.13 8.40 -7.72
C ARG A 131 13.71 7.64 -6.53
N ALA A 132 13.78 6.31 -6.58
CA ALA A 132 14.33 5.51 -5.50
C ALA A 132 15.84 5.74 -5.35
N ASP A 133 16.55 5.86 -6.46
CA ASP A 133 17.99 6.08 -6.49
C ASP A 133 18.34 7.48 -6.00
N THR A 134 17.61 8.52 -6.45
CA THR A 134 17.73 9.88 -5.93
C THR A 134 17.51 9.92 -4.43
N LEU A 135 16.44 9.28 -3.91
CA LEU A 135 16.18 9.26 -2.48
C LEU A 135 17.29 8.53 -1.72
N ARG A 136 17.85 7.44 -2.26
CA ARG A 136 18.97 6.72 -1.64
C ARG A 136 20.22 7.60 -1.53
N LEU A 137 20.53 8.38 -2.56
CA LEU A 137 21.66 9.32 -2.54
C LEU A 137 21.48 10.38 -1.46
N VAL A 138 20.32 11.04 -1.43
CA VAL A 138 20.00 12.09 -0.44
C VAL A 138 19.94 11.54 0.99
N ALA A 139 19.50 10.28 1.14
CA ALA A 139 19.44 9.62 2.43
C ALA A 139 20.82 9.25 3.01
N GLY A 140 21.85 9.13 2.17
CA GLY A 140 23.23 8.94 2.65
C GLY A 140 23.82 10.23 3.20
N GLU A 141 23.73 11.31 2.44
CA GLU A 141 24.10 12.66 2.89
C GLU A 141 23.41 13.72 2.02
N PRO A 142 23.27 14.98 2.49
CA PRO A 142 22.79 16.08 1.66
C PRO A 142 23.55 16.20 0.33
N ARG A 143 22.84 16.44 -0.76
CA ARG A 143 23.39 16.49 -2.13
C ARG A 143 23.00 17.79 -2.80
N ARG A 144 23.83 18.32 -3.71
CA ARG A 144 23.40 19.46 -4.52
C ARG A 144 22.43 19.03 -5.60
N LEU A 145 21.42 19.86 -5.88
CA LEU A 145 20.40 19.61 -6.89
C LEU A 145 21.01 19.36 -8.28
N VAL A 146 22.11 20.04 -8.60
CA VAL A 146 22.82 19.89 -9.89
C VAL A 146 23.42 18.49 -10.09
N ASP A 147 23.63 17.74 -9.01
CA ASP A 147 24.18 16.38 -9.03
C ASP A 147 23.07 15.30 -8.98
N LEU A 148 21.81 15.71 -9.03
CA LEU A 148 20.63 14.85 -8.91
C LEU A 148 19.71 14.97 -10.13
N ASP A 149 18.84 13.97 -10.28
CA ASP A 149 17.69 14.04 -11.18
C ASP A 149 16.66 15.04 -10.63
N SER A 150 16.58 16.22 -11.25
CA SER A 150 15.72 17.32 -10.80
C SER A 150 14.22 17.00 -10.87
N GLU A 151 13.80 16.18 -11.84
CA GLU A 151 12.41 15.71 -11.95
C GLU A 151 12.08 14.78 -10.78
N ALA A 152 13.01 13.87 -10.43
CA ALA A 152 12.87 13.00 -9.29
C ALA A 152 12.85 13.77 -7.96
N VAL A 153 13.74 14.77 -7.80
CA VAL A 153 13.76 15.64 -6.60
C VAL A 153 12.44 16.39 -6.44
N ALA A 154 11.95 17.04 -7.49
CA ALA A 154 10.68 17.76 -7.44
C ALA A 154 9.52 16.83 -7.03
N ALA A 155 9.51 15.61 -7.57
CA ALA A 155 8.49 14.63 -7.25
C ALA A 155 8.62 14.06 -5.82
N LEU A 156 9.84 13.91 -5.29
CA LEU A 156 10.11 13.52 -3.91
C LEU A 156 9.73 14.65 -2.93
N ALA A 157 10.04 15.90 -3.27
CA ALA A 157 9.72 17.07 -2.46
C ALA A 157 8.20 17.25 -2.33
N LYS A 158 7.47 17.07 -3.44
CA LYS A 158 6.00 17.05 -3.44
C LYS A 158 5.40 15.98 -2.52
N ASP A 159 6.11 14.87 -2.33
CA ASP A 159 5.70 13.78 -1.44
C ASP A 159 6.21 13.95 0.00
N GLY A 160 6.89 15.05 0.32
CA GLY A 160 7.46 15.31 1.64
C GLY A 160 8.62 14.38 1.99
N LEU A 161 9.33 13.87 0.98
CA LEU A 161 10.44 12.91 1.18
C LEU A 161 11.82 13.57 1.15
N VAL A 162 11.91 14.77 0.60
CA VAL A 162 13.12 15.61 0.59
C VAL A 162 12.70 17.07 0.72
N GLU A 163 13.62 17.90 1.18
CA GLU A 163 13.56 19.36 1.13
C GLU A 163 14.66 19.87 0.22
N GLU A 164 14.40 20.96 -0.49
CA GLU A 164 15.39 21.67 -1.32
C GLU A 164 15.44 23.13 -0.89
N HIS A 165 16.65 23.59 -0.56
CA HIS A 165 16.92 24.98 -0.19
C HIS A 165 18.25 25.42 -0.81
N GLU A 166 18.21 26.52 -1.58
CA GLU A 166 19.40 27.13 -2.20
C GLU A 166 20.26 26.14 -3.02
N GLY A 167 19.62 25.19 -3.71
CA GLY A 167 20.27 24.17 -4.51
C GLY A 167 20.83 23.00 -3.69
N LEU A 168 20.58 22.92 -2.39
CA LEU A 168 20.92 21.78 -1.54
C LEU A 168 19.67 20.95 -1.23
N VAL A 169 19.74 19.65 -1.49
CA VAL A 169 18.68 18.67 -1.27
C VAL A 169 19.03 17.77 -0.10
N ARG A 170 18.10 17.59 0.85
CA ARG A 170 18.28 16.79 2.07
C ARG A 170 17.00 16.07 2.45
N LEU A 171 17.08 15.13 3.39
CA LEU A 171 15.88 14.59 4.03
C LEU A 171 15.22 15.66 4.92
N PRO A 172 13.89 15.64 5.09
CA PRO A 172 13.20 16.51 6.04
C PRO A 172 13.69 16.27 7.47
N GLY A 173 13.66 17.35 8.27
CA GLY A 173 14.03 17.35 9.70
C GLY A 173 13.15 16.44 10.55
#